data_AF-A0A382U036-F1
#
_entry.id   AF-A0A382U036-F1
#
_cell.length_a   1.000
_cell.length_b   1.000
_cell.length_c   1.000
_cell.angle_alpha   90.00
_cell.angle_beta   90.00
_cell.angle_gamma   90.00
#
_symmetry.space_group_name_H-M   'P 1'
#
loop_
_entity.id
_entity.type
_entity.pdbx_description
1 polymer ?
#
loop_
_entity_poly.entity_id
_entity_poly.type
_entity_poly.pdbx_seq_one_letter_code
_entity_poly.pdbx_strand_id
1 'polypeptide(L)'
;DIKLTVAVHGGRGTIRQGVIRNLVVRFELPAGLHIYGPPVPEGMIATEVQISGPEGFRVMMPELPPTEKLTLADIAELNVWHGTVDLIYPFYATGELASECRPLDAPSVEINVLVRYQACTESECLLPKTESFSLNLKLDVIDIPDISIHRGHGQRRGSYDGTPALRRLLARKARQNPVGVLLFFVKNLWLRLQALTRKLQIQRP
;
A
#
# COMPACT_ATOMS: atom_id res chain seq x y z
N ASP A 1 0.11 -26.44 -19.24
CA ASP A 1 0.84 -25.79 -18.14
C ASP A 1 -0.02 -24.79 -17.41
N ILE A 2 0.20 -24.67 -16.10
CA ILE A 2 -0.43 -23.64 -15.27
C ILE A 2 0.34 -22.35 -15.50
N LYS A 3 -0.37 -21.27 -15.84
CA LYS A 3 0.24 -19.96 -16.01
C LYS A 3 -0.06 -19.10 -14.79
N LEU A 4 1.00 -18.67 -14.12
CA LEU A 4 0.94 -17.77 -12.98
C LEU A 4 1.40 -16.38 -13.39
N THR A 5 0.62 -15.35 -13.08
CA THR A 5 0.94 -13.95 -13.37
C THR A 5 0.75 -13.10 -12.13
N VAL A 6 1.72 -12.26 -11.82
CA VAL A 6 1.63 -11.28 -10.74
C VAL A 6 1.66 -9.88 -11.35
N ALA A 7 0.65 -9.07 -11.08
CA ALA A 7 0.53 -7.72 -11.63
C ALA A 7 -0.07 -6.73 -10.63
N VAL A 8 0.22 -5.44 -10.80
CA VAL A 8 -0.42 -4.37 -10.04
C VAL A 8 -1.57 -3.77 -10.84
N HIS A 9 -2.74 -3.68 -10.21
CA HIS A 9 -3.93 -3.06 -10.75
C HIS A 9 -4.17 -1.67 -10.13
N GLY A 10 -4.43 -0.69 -10.99
CA GLY A 10 -4.73 0.70 -10.60
C GLY A 10 -3.54 1.65 -10.67
N GLY A 11 -3.83 2.96 -10.73
CA GLY A 11 -2.84 4.03 -10.58
C GLY A 11 -1.69 4.04 -11.59
N ARG A 12 -1.90 3.50 -12.80
CA ARG A 12 -0.85 3.34 -13.84
C ARG A 12 0.39 2.57 -13.34
N GLY A 13 0.22 1.67 -12.36
CA GLY A 13 1.32 0.91 -11.76
C GLY A 13 2.23 1.75 -10.84
N THR A 14 1.76 2.91 -10.37
CA THR A 14 2.48 3.75 -9.41
C THR A 14 1.93 3.61 -8.00
N ILE A 15 2.84 3.73 -7.03
CA ILE A 15 2.52 3.79 -5.60
C ILE A 15 2.60 5.24 -5.13
N ARG A 16 1.59 5.67 -4.38
CA ARG A 16 1.53 6.98 -3.72
C ARG A 16 1.16 6.78 -2.26
N GLN A 17 1.56 7.71 -1.40
CA GLN A 17 1.20 7.66 0.02
C GLN A 17 -0.32 7.55 0.21
N GLY A 18 -0.76 6.62 1.05
CA GLY A 18 -2.15 6.46 1.46
C GLY A 18 -3.12 6.01 0.38
N VAL A 19 -2.68 5.84 -0.88
CA VAL A 19 -3.57 5.39 -1.95
C VAL A 19 -3.50 3.88 -2.09
N ILE A 20 -4.63 3.22 -1.88
CA ILE A 20 -4.75 1.77 -2.01
C ILE A 20 -4.59 1.35 -3.48
N ARG A 21 -3.81 0.28 -3.68
CA ARG A 21 -3.58 -0.41 -4.95
C ARG A 21 -3.78 -1.90 -4.72
N ASN A 22 -3.97 -2.64 -5.81
CA ASN A 22 -4.21 -4.07 -5.72
C ASN A 22 -3.07 -4.81 -6.40
N LEU A 23 -2.41 -5.72 -5.70
CA LEU A 23 -1.59 -6.75 -6.31
C LEU A 23 -2.50 -7.93 -6.65
N VAL A 24 -2.50 -8.35 -7.91
CA VAL A 24 -3.30 -9.47 -8.41
C VAL A 24 -2.37 -10.62 -8.73
N VAL A 25 -2.57 -11.74 -8.05
CA VAL A 25 -1.93 -13.02 -8.35
C VAL A 25 -2.95 -13.87 -9.11
N ARG A 26 -2.76 -13.97 -10.43
CA ARG A 26 -3.65 -14.69 -11.34
C ARG A 26 -3.10 -16.07 -11.66
N PHE A 27 -3.91 -17.09 -11.41
CA PHE A 27 -3.71 -18.44 -11.93
C PHE A 27 -4.60 -18.65 -13.16
N GLU A 28 -4.04 -19.21 -14.22
CA GLU A 28 -4.80 -19.77 -15.35
C GLU A 28 -4.56 -21.28 -15.35
N LEU A 29 -5.55 -22.02 -14.83
CA LEU A 29 -5.50 -23.47 -14.66
C LEU A 29 -6.12 -24.15 -15.89
N PRO A 30 -5.42 -25.10 -16.53
CA PRO A 30 -6.00 -25.96 -17.56
C PRO A 30 -7.24 -26.70 -17.05
N ALA A 31 -8.13 -27.08 -17.98
CA ALA A 31 -9.30 -27.90 -17.64
C ALA A 31 -8.89 -29.20 -16.93
N GLY A 32 -9.65 -29.57 -15.90
CA GLY A 32 -9.37 -30.76 -15.07
C GLY A 32 -8.33 -30.55 -13.96
N LEU A 33 -7.70 -29.38 -13.88
CA LEU A 33 -6.82 -29.01 -12.76
C LEU A 33 -7.49 -28.01 -11.82
N HIS A 34 -7.21 -28.18 -10.53
CA HIS A 34 -7.60 -27.26 -9.48
C HIS A 34 -6.44 -27.02 -8.50
N ILE A 35 -6.53 -25.94 -7.74
CA ILE A 35 -5.64 -25.63 -6.60
C ILE A 35 -6.48 -25.47 -5.34
N TYR A 36 -5.87 -25.67 -4.18
CA TYR A 36 -6.58 -25.61 -2.90
C TYR A 36 -6.62 -24.21 -2.31
N GLY A 37 -7.80 -23.81 -1.86
CA GLY A 37 -8.00 -22.72 -0.91
C GLY A 37 -7.98 -23.24 0.53
N PRO A 38 -7.67 -22.40 1.53
CA PRO A 38 -7.68 -22.80 2.93
C PRO A 38 -9.13 -23.02 3.45
N PRO A 39 -9.33 -23.82 4.52
CA PRO A 39 -8.35 -24.73 5.13
C PRO A 39 -8.14 -26.01 4.31
N VAL A 40 -7.01 -26.69 4.53
CA VAL A 40 -6.72 -28.03 3.98
C VAL A 40 -6.27 -28.99 5.09
N PRO A 41 -6.49 -30.32 4.95
CA PRO A 41 -6.00 -31.32 5.89
C PRO A 41 -4.46 -31.41 5.97
N GLU A 42 -3.97 -32.09 7.01
CA GLU A 42 -2.54 -32.37 7.16
C GLU A 42 -2.01 -33.17 5.95
N GLY A 43 -0.81 -32.78 5.46
CA GLY A 43 -0.19 -33.37 4.28
C GLY A 43 -0.63 -32.76 2.94
N MET A 44 -1.67 -31.92 2.92
CA MET A 44 -2.05 -31.14 1.75
C MET A 44 -1.52 -29.70 1.82
N ILE A 45 -1.37 -29.07 0.66
CA ILE A 45 -0.81 -27.72 0.55
C ILE A 45 -1.84 -26.77 -0.03
N ALA A 46 -2.32 -25.85 0.80
CA ALA A 46 -3.12 -24.73 0.36
C ALA A 46 -2.27 -23.75 -0.47
N THR A 47 -2.94 -23.00 -1.34
CA THR A 47 -2.32 -21.89 -2.06
C THR A 47 -1.99 -20.78 -1.07
N GLU A 48 -0.70 -20.45 -0.98
CA GLU A 48 -0.16 -19.43 -0.09
C GLU A 48 0.58 -18.38 -0.90
N VAL A 49 0.32 -17.10 -0.62
CA VAL A 49 1.04 -15.98 -1.21
C VAL A 49 1.65 -15.16 -0.08
N GLN A 50 2.96 -14.98 -0.14
CA GLN A 50 3.70 -14.09 0.76
C GLN A 50 4.20 -12.89 -0.04
N ILE A 51 3.93 -11.69 0.47
CA ILE A 51 4.29 -10.44 -0.18
C ILE A 51 5.16 -9.65 0.78
N SER A 52 6.32 -9.21 0.32
CA SER A 52 7.24 -8.37 1.08
C SER A 52 7.68 -7.16 0.27
N GLY A 53 7.97 -6.08 0.98
CA GLY A 53 8.40 -4.81 0.40
C GLY A 53 9.23 -4.02 1.41
N PRO A 54 9.71 -2.83 1.02
CA PRO A 54 10.51 -1.97 1.89
C PRO A 54 9.70 -1.42 3.06
N GLU A 55 10.39 -0.76 3.99
CA GLU A 55 9.75 -0.06 5.10
C GLU A 55 8.66 0.90 4.60
N GLY A 56 7.50 0.86 5.26
CA GLY A 56 6.32 1.64 4.87
C GLY A 56 5.47 1.05 3.74
N PHE A 57 5.85 -0.07 3.14
CA PHE A 57 4.93 -0.89 2.34
C PHE A 57 4.02 -1.69 3.26
N ARG A 58 2.69 -1.59 3.06
CA ARG A 58 1.69 -2.27 3.89
C ARG A 58 0.72 -3.03 3.02
N VAL A 59 0.65 -4.35 3.24
CA VAL A 59 -0.32 -5.25 2.62
C VAL A 59 -1.51 -5.40 3.57
N MET A 60 -2.71 -5.36 3.02
CA MET A 60 -3.97 -5.51 3.73
C MET A 60 -4.47 -6.95 3.64
N MET A 61 -5.59 -7.23 4.31
CA MET A 61 -6.24 -8.54 4.22
C MET A 61 -6.60 -8.86 2.75
N PRO A 62 -6.33 -10.08 2.26
CA PRO A 62 -6.61 -10.44 0.88
C PRO A 62 -8.12 -10.58 0.62
N GLU A 63 -8.50 -10.26 -0.61
CA GLU A 63 -9.82 -10.53 -1.18
C GLU A 63 -9.70 -11.76 -2.08
N LEU A 64 -10.10 -12.91 -1.55
CA LEU A 64 -10.02 -14.20 -2.25
C LEU A 64 -11.37 -14.50 -2.93
N PRO A 65 -11.38 -15.10 -4.13
CA PRO A 65 -12.61 -15.50 -4.80
C PRO A 65 -13.26 -16.66 -4.04
N PRO A 66 -14.58 -16.83 -4.16
CA PRO A 66 -15.27 -17.97 -3.57
C PRO A 66 -14.70 -19.29 -4.11
N THR A 67 -14.62 -20.30 -3.24
CA THR A 67 -14.17 -21.66 -3.57
C THR A 67 -15.35 -22.57 -3.83
N GLU A 68 -15.17 -23.58 -4.68
CA GLU A 68 -16.10 -24.71 -4.79
C GLU A 68 -15.69 -25.83 -3.84
N LYS A 69 -16.63 -26.73 -3.54
CA LYS A 69 -16.40 -27.87 -2.66
C LYS A 69 -16.08 -29.10 -3.49
N LEU A 70 -14.95 -29.75 -3.19
CA LEU A 70 -14.58 -31.04 -3.73
C LEU A 70 -14.54 -32.07 -2.60
N THR A 71 -15.39 -33.09 -2.70
CA THR A 71 -15.37 -34.21 -1.75
C THR A 71 -14.49 -35.32 -2.31
N LEU A 72 -13.34 -35.54 -1.68
CA LEU A 72 -12.53 -36.73 -1.93
C LEU A 72 -13.03 -37.83 -1.00
N ALA A 73 -13.46 -38.95 -1.59
CA ALA A 73 -13.97 -40.10 -0.85
C ALA A 73 -12.99 -40.49 0.27
N ASP A 74 -13.51 -40.58 1.49
CA ASP A 74 -12.80 -40.99 2.71
C ASP A 74 -11.61 -40.11 3.17
N ILE A 75 -11.39 -38.93 2.56
CA ILE A 75 -10.29 -38.02 2.94
C ILE A 75 -10.83 -36.75 3.60
N ALA A 76 -11.50 -35.89 2.84
CA ALA A 76 -11.97 -34.59 3.30
C ALA A 76 -12.88 -33.92 2.26
N GLU A 77 -13.60 -32.90 2.74
CA GLU A 77 -14.18 -31.88 1.89
C GLU A 77 -13.15 -30.74 1.74
N LEU A 78 -12.75 -30.46 0.50
CA LEU A 78 -11.73 -29.48 0.16
C LEU A 78 -12.35 -28.25 -0.50
N ASN A 79 -11.74 -27.10 -0.25
CA ASN A 79 -12.04 -25.86 -0.94
C ASN A 79 -11.13 -25.75 -2.16
N VAL A 80 -11.70 -25.68 -3.35
CA VAL A 80 -10.94 -25.67 -4.61
C VAL A 80 -11.26 -24.45 -5.45
N TRP A 81 -10.28 -24.04 -6.25
CA TRP A 81 -10.46 -23.13 -7.37
C TRP A 81 -10.01 -23.80 -8.67
N HIS A 82 -10.72 -23.52 -9.76
CA HIS A 82 -10.47 -24.04 -11.11
C HIS A 82 -10.60 -22.91 -12.13
N GLY A 83 -10.06 -23.13 -13.33
CA GLY A 83 -10.07 -22.14 -14.41
C GLY A 83 -9.18 -20.92 -14.09
N THR A 84 -9.70 -19.71 -14.29
CA THR A 84 -8.97 -18.47 -14.00
C THR A 84 -9.31 -17.96 -12.60
N VAL A 85 -8.28 -17.79 -11.77
CA VAL A 85 -8.42 -17.44 -10.35
C VAL A 85 -7.58 -16.21 -10.06
N ASP A 86 -8.21 -15.14 -9.56
CA ASP A 86 -7.53 -13.92 -9.16
C ASP A 86 -7.53 -13.79 -7.64
N LEU A 87 -6.34 -13.87 -7.03
CA LEU A 87 -6.15 -13.58 -5.61
C LEU A 87 -5.71 -12.12 -5.48
N ILE A 88 -6.52 -11.30 -4.80
CA ILE A 88 -6.31 -9.85 -4.74
C ILE A 88 -5.75 -9.48 -3.37
N TYR A 89 -4.64 -8.74 -3.37
CA TYR A 89 -3.96 -8.26 -2.16
C TYR A 89 -3.91 -6.73 -2.21
N PRO A 90 -4.83 -6.03 -1.51
CA PRO A 90 -4.78 -4.59 -1.41
C PRO A 90 -3.53 -4.16 -0.63
N PHE A 91 -2.89 -3.08 -1.04
CA PHE A 91 -1.71 -2.54 -0.38
C PHE A 91 -1.65 -1.01 -0.51
N TYR A 92 -0.88 -0.37 0.37
CA TYR A 92 -0.63 1.07 0.32
C TYR A 92 0.76 1.42 0.85
N ALA A 93 1.23 2.63 0.53
CA ALA A 93 2.45 3.21 1.09
C ALA A 93 2.12 4.13 2.27
N THR A 94 2.85 3.99 3.37
CA THR A 94 2.83 4.93 4.49
C THR A 94 3.80 6.11 4.24
N GLY A 95 3.83 7.07 5.18
CA GLY A 95 4.69 8.26 5.10
C GLY A 95 6.20 7.96 5.11
N GLU A 96 6.58 6.79 5.61
CA GLU A 96 7.95 6.28 5.58
C GLU A 96 8.40 5.96 4.16
N LEU A 97 7.52 5.38 3.34
CA LEU A 97 7.83 4.96 1.97
C LEU A 97 7.62 6.07 0.94
N ALA A 98 6.50 6.79 1.06
CA ALA A 98 6.16 7.92 0.22
C ALA A 98 5.56 8.99 1.11
N SER A 99 6.08 10.21 1.05
CA SER A 99 5.64 11.28 1.94
C SER A 99 5.15 12.50 1.16
N GLU A 100 4.08 13.11 1.65
CA GLU A 100 3.60 14.41 1.21
C GLU A 100 4.49 15.55 1.70
N CYS A 101 5.28 15.34 2.75
CA CYS A 101 6.03 16.38 3.46
C CYS A 101 7.52 16.43 3.10
N ARG A 102 8.00 15.55 2.22
CA ARG A 102 9.40 15.50 1.76
C ARG A 102 9.49 14.89 0.36
N PRO A 103 10.57 15.14 -0.39
CA PRO A 103 10.80 14.46 -1.67
C PRO A 103 10.84 12.94 -1.51
N LEU A 104 10.62 12.22 -2.62
CA LEU A 104 10.83 10.77 -2.66
C LEU A 104 12.31 10.45 -2.46
N ASP A 105 12.61 9.44 -1.64
CA ASP A 105 14.00 8.97 -1.45
C ASP A 105 14.50 8.17 -2.65
N ALA A 106 13.57 7.51 -3.35
CA ALA A 106 13.84 6.70 -4.53
C ALA A 106 12.71 6.86 -5.56
N PRO A 107 12.99 6.69 -6.86
CA PRO A 107 11.96 6.77 -7.90
C PRO A 107 11.11 5.49 -8.01
N SER A 108 11.58 4.38 -7.45
CA SER A 108 10.90 3.08 -7.50
C SER A 108 11.34 2.18 -6.34
N VAL A 109 10.57 1.12 -6.12
CA VAL A 109 10.78 0.13 -5.05
C VAL A 109 10.56 -1.27 -5.56
N GLU A 110 11.27 -2.23 -4.98
CA GLU A 110 11.12 -3.64 -5.29
C GLU A 110 10.12 -4.30 -4.33
N ILE A 111 9.13 -4.99 -4.89
CA ILE A 111 8.16 -5.82 -4.15
C ILE A 111 8.39 -7.28 -4.55
N ASN A 112 8.58 -8.13 -3.55
CA ASN A 112 8.79 -9.55 -3.74
C ASN A 112 7.52 -10.33 -3.42
N VAL A 113 7.17 -11.28 -4.28
CA VAL A 113 5.98 -12.10 -4.16
C VAL A 113 6.38 -13.55 -4.29
N LEU A 114 6.17 -14.32 -3.24
CA LEU A 114 6.41 -15.76 -3.19
C LEU A 114 5.04 -16.46 -3.23
N VAL A 115 4.83 -17.31 -4.23
CA VAL A 115 3.59 -18.05 -4.41
C VAL A 115 3.90 -19.53 -4.28
N ARG A 116 3.33 -20.17 -3.27
CA ARG A 116 3.42 -21.61 -3.05
C ARG A 116 2.05 -22.23 -3.30
N TYR A 117 2.00 -23.24 -4.15
CA TYR A 117 0.74 -23.90 -4.50
C TYR A 117 0.96 -25.35 -4.86
N GLN A 118 -0.12 -26.13 -4.79
CA GLN A 118 -0.16 -27.49 -5.31
C GLN A 118 -1.39 -27.62 -6.20
N ALA A 119 -1.20 -28.12 -7.41
CA ALA A 119 -2.29 -28.40 -8.33
C ALA A 119 -2.59 -29.89 -8.35
N CYS A 120 -3.88 -30.23 -8.42
CA CYS A 120 -4.35 -31.59 -8.45
C CYS A 120 -5.43 -31.76 -9.52
N THR A 121 -5.56 -32.98 -10.03
CA THR A 121 -6.75 -33.47 -10.72
C THR A 121 -7.73 -34.03 -9.69
N GLU A 122 -8.85 -34.60 -10.14
CA GLU A 122 -9.80 -35.28 -9.26
C GLU A 122 -9.21 -36.49 -8.51
N SER A 123 -8.11 -37.07 -9.02
CA SER A 123 -7.53 -38.31 -8.49
C SER A 123 -6.07 -38.21 -8.06
N GLU A 124 -5.31 -37.23 -8.58
CA GLU A 124 -3.86 -37.17 -8.42
C GLU A 124 -3.39 -35.74 -8.15
N CYS A 125 -2.42 -35.60 -7.26
CA CYS A 125 -1.77 -34.32 -7.00
C CYS A 125 -0.39 -34.25 -7.63
N LEU A 126 -0.11 -33.12 -8.28
CA LEU A 126 1.22 -32.79 -8.76
C LEU A 126 2.13 -32.41 -7.59
N LEU A 127 3.43 -32.38 -7.86
CA LEU A 127 4.40 -31.88 -6.88
C LEU A 127 4.12 -30.39 -6.59
N PRO A 128 4.21 -29.97 -5.31
CA PRO A 128 4.08 -28.57 -4.95
C PRO A 128 5.11 -27.70 -5.67
N LYS A 129 4.71 -26.50 -6.04
CA LYS A 129 5.56 -25.51 -6.68
C LYS A 129 5.65 -24.26 -5.82
N THR A 130 6.83 -23.65 -5.86
CA THR A 130 7.09 -22.35 -5.28
C THR A 130 7.67 -21.47 -6.37
N GLU A 131 7.00 -20.36 -6.66
CA GLU A 131 7.41 -19.39 -7.67
C GLU A 131 7.67 -18.03 -7.01
N SER A 132 8.77 -17.40 -7.40
CA SER A 132 9.19 -16.10 -6.88
C SER A 132 9.12 -15.04 -7.97
N PHE A 133 8.47 -13.93 -7.67
CA PHE A 133 8.34 -12.77 -8.55
C PHE A 133 8.92 -11.55 -7.87
N SER A 134 9.61 -10.72 -8.65
CA SER A 134 10.02 -9.37 -8.24
C SER A 134 9.37 -8.35 -9.15
N LEU A 135 8.74 -7.34 -8.54
CA LEU A 135 8.08 -6.23 -9.21
C LEU A 135 8.79 -4.93 -8.85
N ASN A 136 9.32 -4.24 -9.86
CA ASN A 136 9.84 -2.89 -9.69
C ASN A 136 8.72 -1.86 -9.93
N LEU A 137 8.18 -1.30 -8.84
CA LEU A 137 7.06 -0.38 -8.85
C LEU A 137 7.52 1.05 -8.70
N LYS A 138 7.04 1.94 -9.57
CA LYS A 138 7.39 3.36 -9.51
C LYS A 138 6.68 4.04 -8.35
N LEU A 139 7.43 4.83 -7.58
CA LEU A 139 6.87 5.76 -6.62
C LEU A 139 6.44 7.03 -7.38
N ASP A 140 5.31 7.60 -6.98
CA ASP A 140 4.85 8.87 -7.51
C ASP A 140 4.56 9.85 -6.36
N VAL A 141 4.79 11.11 -6.64
CA VAL A 141 4.54 12.20 -5.70
C VAL A 141 3.04 12.47 -5.59
N ILE A 142 2.66 13.13 -4.51
CA ILE A 142 1.28 13.55 -4.28
C ILE A 142 1.04 14.90 -4.95
N ASP A 143 -0.19 15.09 -5.39
CA ASP A 143 -0.68 16.37 -5.91
C ASP A 143 -1.12 17.25 -4.73
N ILE A 144 -0.43 18.37 -4.52
CA ILE A 144 -0.69 19.31 -3.42
C ILE A 144 -1.35 20.59 -3.93
N PRO A 145 -2.23 21.24 -3.15
CA PRO A 145 -2.74 22.56 -3.50
C PRO A 145 -1.59 23.57 -3.64
N ASP A 146 -1.66 24.47 -4.61
CA ASP A 146 -0.63 25.49 -4.73
C ASP A 146 -0.82 26.57 -3.66
N ILE A 147 -0.19 26.39 -2.51
CA ILE A 147 -0.19 27.33 -1.39
C ILE A 147 1.26 27.57 -1.00
N SER A 148 1.66 28.84 -0.90
CA SER A 148 3.06 29.22 -0.65
C SER A 148 3.69 28.56 0.59
N ILE A 149 2.90 28.27 1.63
CA ILE A 149 3.38 27.63 2.87
C ILE A 149 3.61 26.11 2.74
N HIS A 150 3.06 25.47 1.70
CA HIS A 150 3.19 24.05 1.39
C HIS A 150 3.99 23.89 0.08
N ARG A 151 5.10 24.61 -0.05
CA ARG A 151 6.04 24.49 -1.17
C ARG A 151 7.40 23.99 -0.65
N GLY A 152 8.19 23.41 -1.55
CA GLY A 152 9.60 23.05 -1.28
C GLY A 152 9.85 21.62 -0.82
N HIS A 153 8.82 20.80 -0.67
CA HIS A 153 8.93 19.40 -0.25
C HIS A 153 8.82 18.40 -1.42
N GLY A 154 9.15 18.84 -2.64
CA GLY A 154 9.29 17.95 -3.82
C GLY A 154 7.99 17.42 -4.42
N GLN A 155 6.82 17.87 -3.94
CA GLN A 155 5.52 17.37 -4.41
C GLN A 155 5.04 18.07 -5.68
N ARG A 156 4.10 17.43 -6.39
CA ARG A 156 3.52 18.00 -7.61
C ARG A 156 2.50 19.05 -7.23
N ARG A 157 2.67 20.27 -7.73
CA ARG A 157 1.66 21.32 -7.56
C ARG A 157 0.45 20.99 -8.42
N GLY A 158 -0.72 20.96 -7.80
CA GLY A 158 -2.00 20.92 -8.48
C GLY A 158 -2.26 22.21 -9.26
N SER A 159 -3.25 22.16 -10.15
CA SER A 159 -3.64 23.30 -10.98
C SER A 159 -4.50 24.35 -10.25
N TYR A 160 -4.81 24.13 -8.98
CA TYR A 160 -5.67 25.02 -8.18
C TYR A 160 -4.85 25.75 -7.11
N ASP A 161 -4.98 27.08 -7.07
CA ASP A 161 -4.46 27.93 -6.00
C ASP A 161 -5.32 27.78 -4.74
N GLY A 162 -4.75 27.18 -3.69
CA GLY A 162 -5.41 26.97 -2.42
C GLY A 162 -5.48 28.22 -1.53
N THR A 163 -4.78 29.30 -1.89
CA THR A 163 -4.65 30.52 -1.08
C THR A 163 -6.00 31.15 -0.72
N PRO A 164 -6.98 31.29 -1.63
CA PRO A 164 -8.29 31.83 -1.28
C PRO A 164 -9.05 30.97 -0.26
N ALA A 165 -8.96 29.65 -0.39
CA ALA A 165 -9.59 28.72 0.55
C ALA A 165 -8.94 28.79 1.93
N LEU A 166 -7.60 28.86 1.99
CA LEU A 166 -6.85 29.03 3.23
C LEU A 166 -7.23 30.36 3.92
N ARG A 167 -7.31 31.48 3.18
CA ARG A 167 -7.72 32.77 3.75
C ARG A 167 -9.12 32.70 4.38
N ARG A 168 -10.07 32.06 3.69
CA ARG A 168 -11.43 31.84 4.23
C ARG A 168 -11.41 30.98 5.49
N LEU A 169 -10.60 29.92 5.51
CA LEU A 169 -10.44 29.05 6.68
C LEU A 169 -9.89 29.83 7.88
N LEU A 170 -8.83 30.61 7.68
CA LEU A 170 -8.23 31.44 8.73
C LEU A 170 -9.22 32.48 9.27
N ALA A 171 -9.97 33.16 8.40
CA ALA A 171 -10.99 34.12 8.81
C ALA A 171 -12.10 33.47 9.66
N ARG A 172 -12.55 32.26 9.27
CA ARG A 172 -13.54 31.49 10.07
C ARG A 172 -12.97 31.10 11.43
N LYS A 173 -11.72 30.61 11.48
CA LYS A 173 -11.08 30.19 12.72
C LYS A 173 -10.90 31.37 13.68
N ALA A 174 -10.52 32.54 13.16
CA ALA A 174 -10.38 33.76 13.94
C ALA A 174 -11.73 34.27 14.49
N ARG A 175 -12.80 34.20 13.69
CA ARG A 175 -14.15 34.55 14.14
C ARG A 175 -14.67 33.60 15.23
N GLN A 176 -14.40 32.30 15.10
CA GLN A 176 -14.86 31.29 16.06
C GLN A 176 -14.07 31.30 17.37
N ASN A 177 -12.78 31.64 17.35
CA ASN A 177 -11.94 31.65 18.53
C ASN A 177 -10.93 32.82 18.53
N PRO A 178 -11.41 34.05 18.79
CA PRO A 178 -10.56 35.24 18.74
C PRO A 178 -9.47 35.21 19.83
N VAL A 179 -9.80 34.70 21.03
CA VAL A 179 -8.84 34.56 22.14
C VAL A 179 -7.74 33.56 21.79
N GLY A 180 -8.09 32.43 21.18
CA GLY A 180 -7.13 31.42 20.74
C GLY A 180 -6.14 31.94 19.69
N VAL A 181 -6.57 32.83 18.79
CA VAL A 181 -5.68 33.50 17.84
C VAL A 181 -4.68 34.39 18.57
N LEU A 182 -5.14 35.20 19.53
CA LEU A 182 -4.27 36.05 20.33
C LEU A 182 -3.22 35.23 21.10
N LEU A 183 -3.66 34.15 21.74
CA LEU A 183 -2.77 33.20 22.44
C LEU A 183 -1.75 32.55 21.50
N PHE A 184 -2.15 32.19 20.27
CA PHE A 184 -1.25 31.62 19.27
C PHE A 184 -0.13 32.61 18.89
N PHE A 185 -0.45 33.88 18.69
CA PHE A 185 0.54 34.91 18.37
C PHE A 185 1.50 35.16 19.53
N VAL A 186 0.97 35.31 20.75
CA VAL A 186 1.79 35.49 21.96
C VAL A 186 2.76 34.31 22.14
N LYS A 187 2.25 33.07 22.01
CA LYS A 187 3.07 31.86 22.12
C LYS A 187 4.15 31.78 21.05
N ASN A 188 3.84 32.10 19.80
CA ASN A 188 4.84 32.08 18.72
C ASN A 188 5.91 33.16 18.89
N LEU A 189 5.53 34.36 19.34
CA LEU A 189 6.49 35.43 19.64
C LEU A 189 7.44 34.99 20.75
N TRP A 190 6.89 34.40 21.82
CA TRP A 190 7.69 33.86 22.92
C TRP A 190 8.64 32.74 22.47
N LEU A 191 8.17 31.79 21.66
CA LEU A 191 9.02 30.72 21.09
C LEU A 191 10.14 31.29 20.21
N ARG A 192 9.88 32.33 19.41
CA ARG A 192 10.91 33.00 18.61
C ARG A 192 11.95 33.69 19.49
N LEU A 193 11.51 34.39 20.53
CA LEU A 193 12.42 35.03 21.49
C LEU A 193 13.30 33.98 22.18
N GLN A 194 12.73 32.86 22.61
CA GLN A 194 13.50 31.75 23.18
C GLN A 194 14.49 31.11 22.21
N ALA A 195 14.10 30.96 20.94
CA ALA A 195 15.01 30.43 19.92
C ALA A 195 16.19 31.38 19.67
N LEU A 196 15.95 32.70 19.68
CA LEU A 196 16.99 33.71 19.56
C LEU A 196 17.94 33.71 20.77
N THR A 197 17.41 33.64 22.00
CA THR A 197 18.26 33.58 23.20
C THR A 197 19.10 32.32 23.25
N ARG A 198 18.55 31.15 22.86
CA ARG A 198 19.31 29.91 22.73
C ARG A 198 20.43 30.02 21.68
N LYS A 199 20.16 30.60 20.51
CA LYS A 199 21.20 30.83 19.50
C LYS A 199 22.32 31.74 20.02
N LEU A 200 21.98 32.78 20.76
CA LEU A 200 22.95 33.69 21.37
C LEU A 200 23.76 33.02 22.50
N GLN A 201 23.18 32.08 23.24
CA GLN A 201 23.90 31.29 24.25
C GLN A 201 24.86 30.27 23.63
N ILE A 202 24.50 29.66 22.51
CA ILE A 202 25.34 28.68 21.79
C ILE A 202 26.52 29.38 21.06
N GLN A 203 26.39 30.67 20.72
CA GLN A 203 27.43 31.47 20.05
C GLN A 203 28.35 32.25 20.99
N ARG A 204 28.19 32.13 22.32
CA ARG A 204 29.17 32.65 23.27
C ARG A 204 30.28 31.61 23.46
N PRO A 205 31.57 31.96 23.28
CA PRO A 205 32.69 31.04 23.48
C PRO A 205 32.80 30.54 24.92
#